data_AF-J1JWY4-F1
#
_entry.id   AF-J1JWY4-F1
#
_cell.length_a   1.000
_cell.length_b   1.000
_cell.length_c   1.000
_cell.angle_alpha   90.00
_cell.angle_beta   90.00
_cell.angle_gamma   90.00
#
_symmetry.space_group_name_H-M   'P 1'
#
loop_
_entity.id
_entity.type
_entity.pdbx_description
1 polymer ?
#
loop_
_entity_poly.entity_id
_entity_poly.type
_entity_poly.pdbx_seq_one_letter_code
_entity_poly.pdbx_strand_id
1 'polypeptide(L)'
;MRLFKTKRFSFDDKINIFLDFNERRDALKQILQFATPRVFKPLLKPSRYKGAYGGRGSGKSHHFAEKTLAAALIAPMRIVCIREVQKSIRESVKRLLEDKIKQLGLGAHFDILDQQIRGKNGSLIIFQGMQDHTAESIKSLEGYDIAWVEEAQSLSARSLRLLRPTLRKEGSEIWFTWNPTNADDAVDAFCGKIIPHLTP
;
A
#
# COMPACT_ATOMS: atom_id res chain seq x y z
N MET A 1 -33.40 -22.76 14.31
CA MET A 1 -33.39 -21.33 14.68
C MET A 1 -32.18 -21.07 15.58
N ARG A 2 -31.03 -20.64 15.03
CA ARG A 2 -29.84 -20.30 15.83
C ARG A 2 -29.98 -18.86 16.32
N LEU A 3 -30.20 -18.70 17.63
CA LEU A 3 -30.21 -17.41 18.32
C LEU A 3 -28.82 -16.76 18.20
N PHE A 4 -28.72 -15.67 17.45
CA PHE A 4 -27.56 -14.78 17.49
C PHE A 4 -27.49 -14.15 18.89
N LYS A 5 -26.58 -14.62 19.75
CA LYS A 5 -26.26 -13.93 21.01
C LYS A 5 -25.63 -12.58 20.67
N THR A 6 -26.39 -11.50 20.81
CA THR A 6 -25.85 -10.13 20.79
C THR A 6 -24.90 -9.98 21.98
N LYS A 7 -23.59 -9.88 21.72
CA LYS A 7 -22.59 -9.52 22.73
C LYS A 7 -22.96 -8.15 23.29
N ARG A 8 -23.30 -8.08 24.59
CA ARG A 8 -23.46 -6.80 25.30
C ARG A 8 -22.06 -6.26 25.57
N PHE A 9 -21.72 -5.13 24.93
CA PHE A 9 -20.50 -4.39 25.23
C PHE A 9 -20.68 -3.60 26.54
N SER A 10 -19.65 -3.62 27.39
CA SER A 10 -19.61 -2.83 28.63
C SER A 10 -19.52 -1.32 28.32
N PHE A 11 -19.70 -0.49 29.34
CA PHE A 11 -19.53 0.96 29.20
C PHE A 11 -18.07 1.32 28.82
N ASP A 12 -17.10 0.65 29.44
CA ASP A 12 -15.67 0.83 29.15
C ASP A 12 -15.32 0.38 27.73
N ASP A 13 -15.91 -0.73 27.25
CA ASP A 13 -15.73 -1.16 25.84
C ASP A 13 -16.21 -0.07 24.87
N LYS A 14 -17.34 0.57 25.17
CA LYS A 14 -17.88 1.64 24.32
C LYS A 14 -17.01 2.89 24.35
N ILE A 15 -16.46 3.26 25.51
CA ILE A 15 -15.50 4.37 25.64
C ILE A 15 -14.24 4.07 24.82
N ASN A 16 -13.66 2.89 24.97
CA ASN A 16 -12.44 2.50 24.26
C ASN A 16 -12.65 2.49 22.75
N ILE A 17 -13.79 1.96 22.27
CA ILE A 17 -14.16 2.00 20.85
C ILE A 17 -14.29 3.45 20.36
N PHE A 18 -14.91 4.33 21.15
CA PHE A 18 -15.09 5.74 20.78
C PHE A 18 -13.76 6.50 20.74
N LEU A 19 -12.86 6.25 21.68
CA LEU A 19 -11.52 6.83 21.72
C LEU A 19 -10.67 6.35 20.53
N ASP A 20 -10.61 5.04 20.27
CA ASP A 20 -9.89 4.48 19.10
C ASP A 20 -10.43 5.05 17.78
N PHE A 21 -11.75 5.23 17.66
CA PHE A 21 -12.34 5.88 16.49
C PHE A 21 -11.86 7.34 16.32
N ASN A 22 -11.87 8.13 17.39
CA ASN A 22 -11.44 9.53 17.32
C ASN A 22 -9.94 9.66 17.07
N GLU A 23 -9.11 8.85 17.72
CA GLU A 23 -7.67 8.83 17.51
C GLU A 23 -7.32 8.48 16.06
N ARG A 24 -7.93 7.45 15.49
CA ARG A 24 -7.75 7.10 14.07
C ARG A 24 -8.25 8.21 13.15
N ARG A 25 -9.38 8.86 13.49
CA ARG A 25 -9.89 9.99 12.70
C ARG A 25 -8.89 11.14 12.69
N ASP A 26 -8.27 11.47 13.82
CA ASP A 26 -7.33 12.57 13.90
C ASP A 26 -5.98 12.20 13.24
N ALA A 27 -5.53 10.95 13.36
CA ALA A 27 -4.43 10.41 12.56
C ALA A 27 -4.69 10.50 11.05
N LEU A 28 -5.92 10.18 10.60
CA LEU A 28 -6.32 10.32 9.19
C LEU A 28 -6.35 11.78 8.75
N LYS A 29 -6.81 12.70 9.60
CA LYS A 29 -6.70 14.13 9.30
C LYS A 29 -5.24 14.56 9.14
N GLN A 30 -4.33 14.05 9.97
CA GLN A 30 -2.91 14.34 9.84
C GLN A 30 -2.36 13.93 8.46
N ILE A 31 -2.78 12.78 7.94
CA ILE A 31 -2.42 12.32 6.59
C ILE A 31 -3.07 13.21 5.52
N LEU A 32 -4.36 13.53 5.68
CA LEU A 32 -5.12 14.32 4.70
C LEU A 32 -4.73 15.81 4.69
N GLN A 33 -4.16 16.34 5.78
CA GLN A 33 -3.65 17.71 5.87
C GLN A 33 -2.47 17.95 4.94
N PHE A 34 -1.70 16.91 4.60
CA PHE A 34 -0.80 16.96 3.46
C PHE A 34 -1.67 16.91 2.21
N ALA A 35 -2.03 18.10 1.70
CA ALA A 35 -2.91 18.28 0.57
C ALA A 35 -2.48 17.36 -0.57
N THR A 36 -3.25 16.30 -0.84
CA THR A 36 -2.99 15.39 -1.97
C THR A 36 -2.91 16.26 -3.23
N PRO A 37 -1.75 16.34 -3.90
CA PRO A 37 -1.62 17.14 -5.11
C PRO A 37 -2.74 16.83 -6.10
N ARG A 38 -3.31 17.86 -6.76
CA ARG A 38 -4.48 17.69 -7.65
C ARG A 38 -4.25 16.60 -8.71
N VAL A 39 -3.01 16.44 -9.15
CA VAL A 39 -2.57 15.39 -10.09
C VAL A 39 -2.90 13.97 -9.60
N PHE A 40 -2.94 13.71 -8.29
CA PHE A 40 -3.26 12.38 -7.75
C PHE A 40 -4.75 12.16 -7.45
N LYS A 41 -5.61 13.18 -7.65
CA LYS A 41 -7.05 13.06 -7.42
C LYS A 41 -7.69 11.86 -8.16
N PRO A 42 -7.30 11.51 -9.40
CA PRO A 42 -7.85 10.34 -10.07
C PRO A 42 -7.49 9.00 -9.40
N LEU A 43 -6.42 8.95 -8.59
CA LEU A 43 -5.98 7.75 -7.86
C LEU A 43 -6.78 7.49 -6.56
N LEU A 44 -7.68 8.40 -6.20
CA LEU A 44 -8.49 8.28 -4.98
C LEU A 44 -9.60 7.23 -5.13
N LYS A 45 -10.19 7.09 -6.33
CA LYS A 45 -11.25 6.12 -6.59
C LYS A 45 -10.70 4.68 -6.55
N PRO A 46 -11.47 3.70 -6.06
CA PRO A 46 -11.09 2.29 -6.16
C PRO A 46 -10.85 1.89 -7.62
N SER A 47 -9.76 1.18 -7.88
CA SER A 47 -9.43 0.66 -9.20
C SER A 47 -8.47 -0.51 -9.05
N ARG A 48 -8.72 -1.58 -9.82
CA ARG A 48 -7.87 -2.77 -9.82
C ARG A 48 -6.40 -2.44 -10.09
N TYR A 49 -6.17 -1.47 -10.99
CA TYR A 49 -4.84 -0.99 -11.34
C TYR A 49 -4.76 0.52 -11.14
N LYS A 50 -3.71 0.98 -10.46
CA LYS A 50 -3.40 2.40 -10.25
C LYS A 50 -1.94 2.64 -10.57
N GLY A 51 -1.63 3.78 -11.14
CA GLY A 51 -0.31 4.05 -11.66
C GLY A 51 0.01 5.53 -11.63
N ALA A 52 1.21 5.86 -11.19
CA ALA A 52 1.77 7.20 -11.33
C ALA A 52 3.18 7.09 -11.89
N TYR A 53 3.46 7.89 -12.92
CA TYR A 53 4.78 7.96 -13.54
C TYR A 53 5.22 9.40 -13.74
N GLY A 54 6.53 9.62 -13.91
CA GLY A 54 7.10 10.95 -14.13
C GLY A 54 8.55 11.04 -13.67
N GLY A 55 9.15 12.23 -13.70
CA GLY A 55 10.54 12.44 -13.31
C GLY A 55 10.84 12.21 -11.82
N ARG A 56 12.12 12.27 -11.48
CA ARG A 56 12.60 12.25 -10.09
C ARG A 56 12.05 13.45 -9.31
N GLY A 57 11.73 13.24 -8.03
CA GLY A 57 11.23 14.32 -7.16
C GLY A 57 9.75 14.67 -7.36
N SER A 58 9.02 13.98 -8.21
CA SER A 58 7.60 14.27 -8.49
C SER A 58 6.62 13.81 -7.39
N GLY A 59 7.10 13.49 -6.19
CA GLY A 59 6.27 13.17 -5.02
C GLY A 59 5.51 11.83 -5.04
N LYS A 60 5.61 11.02 -6.11
CA LYS A 60 4.84 9.77 -6.28
C LYS A 60 4.99 8.80 -5.12
N SER A 61 6.23 8.48 -4.75
CA SER A 61 6.52 7.54 -3.67
C SER A 61 5.98 8.04 -2.33
N HIS A 62 6.11 9.34 -2.05
CA HIS A 62 5.54 9.94 -0.84
C HIS A 62 4.02 9.83 -0.80
N HIS A 63 3.35 10.13 -1.92
CA HIS A 63 1.90 10.00 -2.03
C HIS A 63 1.42 8.55 -1.78
N PHE A 64 2.08 7.57 -2.42
CA PHE A 64 1.71 6.16 -2.24
C PHE A 64 2.09 5.62 -0.85
N ALA A 65 3.13 6.14 -0.21
CA ALA A 65 3.45 5.84 1.18
C ALA A 65 2.36 6.34 2.14
N GLU A 66 1.92 7.60 1.98
CA GLU A 66 0.80 8.17 2.75
C GLU A 66 -0.49 7.40 2.51
N LYS A 67 -0.80 7.07 1.25
CA LYS A 67 -1.94 6.25 0.87
C LYS A 67 -1.90 4.85 1.51
N THR A 68 -0.73 4.25 1.58
CA THR A 68 -0.50 2.93 2.21
C THR A 68 -0.80 3.00 3.71
N LEU A 69 -0.25 3.99 4.42
CA LEU A 69 -0.49 4.17 5.85
C LEU A 69 -1.96 4.50 6.15
N ALA A 70 -2.58 5.36 5.34
CA ALA A 70 -4.01 5.67 5.46
C ALA A 70 -4.88 4.42 5.32
N ALA A 71 -4.65 3.61 4.28
CA ALA A 71 -5.38 2.35 4.09
C ALA A 71 -5.21 1.42 5.30
N ALA A 72 -3.98 1.27 5.80
CA ALA A 72 -3.69 0.43 6.95
C ALA A 72 -4.27 0.96 8.29
N LEU A 73 -4.54 2.26 8.42
CA LEU A 73 -5.21 2.84 9.59
C LEU A 73 -6.74 2.66 9.53
N ILE A 74 -7.33 2.86 8.35
CA ILE A 74 -8.79 2.83 8.16
C ILE A 74 -9.36 1.45 8.46
N ALA A 75 -8.73 0.41 7.96
CA ALA A 75 -9.19 -0.97 8.12
C ALA A 75 -7.99 -1.93 8.33
N PRO A 76 -8.22 -3.13 8.86
CA PRO A 76 -7.21 -4.18 8.88
C PRO A 76 -6.87 -4.61 7.43
N MET A 77 -5.71 -4.20 6.94
CA MET A 77 -5.25 -4.41 5.57
C MET A 77 -3.99 -5.26 5.53
N ARG A 78 -3.88 -6.15 4.53
CA ARG A 78 -2.63 -6.84 4.17
C ARG A 78 -2.03 -6.20 2.93
N ILE A 79 -0.89 -5.54 3.08
CA ILE A 79 -0.24 -4.76 2.03
C ILE A 79 1.17 -5.32 1.77
N VAL A 80 1.52 -5.53 0.51
CA VAL A 80 2.86 -5.93 0.09
C VAL A 80 3.49 -4.81 -0.74
N CYS A 81 4.67 -4.35 -0.32
CA CYS A 81 5.51 -3.46 -1.10
C CYS A 81 6.52 -4.28 -1.90
N ILE A 82 6.57 -4.08 -3.20
CA ILE A 82 7.30 -4.91 -4.16
C ILE A 82 8.30 -4.05 -4.94
N ARG A 83 9.51 -4.58 -5.12
CA ARG A 83 10.46 -4.17 -6.17
C ARG A 83 11.02 -5.41 -6.84
N GLU A 84 11.77 -5.25 -7.93
CA GLU A 84 12.46 -6.37 -8.57
C GLU A 84 13.56 -6.96 -7.63
N VAL A 85 14.37 -6.11 -6.99
CA VAL A 85 15.50 -6.54 -6.11
C VAL A 85 15.14 -6.38 -4.62
N GLN A 86 15.31 -7.42 -3.79
CA GLN A 86 14.90 -7.39 -2.38
C GLN A 86 15.70 -6.43 -1.49
N LYS A 87 17.02 -6.38 -1.64
CA LYS A 87 17.86 -5.50 -0.82
C LYS A 87 17.43 -4.03 -0.98
N SER A 88 17.11 -3.64 -2.23
CA SER A 88 16.66 -2.29 -2.57
C SER A 88 15.31 -1.91 -1.92
N ILE A 89 14.37 -2.84 -1.76
CA ILE A 89 13.04 -2.53 -1.18
C ILE A 89 13.10 -2.30 0.32
N ARG A 90 13.87 -3.11 1.06
CA ARG A 90 14.02 -2.93 2.51
C ARG A 90 14.72 -1.63 2.85
N GLU A 91 15.69 -1.21 2.03
CA GLU A 91 16.43 0.02 2.26
C GLU A 91 15.67 1.28 1.82
N SER A 92 14.81 1.20 0.78
CA SER A 92 14.10 2.36 0.24
C SER A 92 12.67 2.52 0.78
N VAL A 93 11.76 1.60 0.47
CA VAL A 93 10.31 1.78 0.72
C VAL A 93 9.96 1.61 2.19
N LYS A 94 10.57 0.64 2.88
CA LYS A 94 10.36 0.49 4.33
C LYS A 94 10.80 1.74 5.07
N ARG A 95 12.01 2.23 4.79
CA ARG A 95 12.53 3.47 5.37
C ARG A 95 11.62 4.66 5.09
N LEU A 96 11.11 4.79 3.85
CA LEU A 96 10.14 5.82 3.50
C LEU A 96 8.85 5.75 4.35
N LEU A 97 8.31 4.55 4.58
CA LEU A 97 7.13 4.38 5.44
C LEU A 97 7.46 4.68 6.91
N GLU A 98 8.62 4.27 7.43
CA GLU A 98 9.05 4.60 8.78
C GLU A 98 9.19 6.10 9.00
N ASP A 99 9.82 6.79 8.04
CA ASP A 99 9.97 8.25 8.07
C ASP A 99 8.60 8.93 8.04
N LYS A 100 7.66 8.43 7.22
CA LYS A 100 6.29 8.94 7.18
C LYS A 100 5.53 8.69 8.47
N ILE A 101 5.66 7.51 9.08
CA ILE A 101 5.06 7.22 10.39
C ILE A 101 5.54 8.22 11.44
N LYS A 102 6.85 8.52 11.47
CA LYS A 102 7.43 9.51 12.39
C LYS A 102 6.95 10.93 12.08
N GLN A 103 7.03 11.37 10.83
CA GLN A 103 6.62 12.71 10.39
C GLN A 103 5.15 13.00 10.65
N LEU A 104 4.29 11.98 10.55
CA LEU A 104 2.85 12.08 10.74
C LEU A 104 2.41 11.79 12.18
N GLY A 105 3.34 11.54 13.11
CA GLY A 105 3.00 11.23 14.50
C GLY A 105 2.23 9.92 14.70
N LEU A 106 2.34 8.96 13.78
CA LEU A 106 1.55 7.73 13.77
C LEU A 106 2.15 6.60 14.62
N GLY A 107 3.15 6.89 15.45
CA GLY A 107 3.90 5.89 16.22
C GLY A 107 3.03 5.05 17.16
N ALA A 108 1.94 5.61 17.70
CA ALA A 108 1.01 4.86 18.54
C ALA A 108 0.21 3.78 17.78
N HIS A 109 0.09 3.91 16.44
CA HIS A 109 -0.74 3.04 15.62
C HIS A 109 0.04 1.93 14.92
N PHE A 110 1.38 2.00 14.89
CA PHE A 110 2.21 1.07 14.14
C PHE A 110 3.40 0.55 14.95
N ASP A 111 3.59 -0.77 14.92
CA ASP A 111 4.83 -1.43 15.34
C ASP A 111 5.74 -1.62 14.14
N ILE A 112 6.89 -0.96 14.16
CA ILE A 112 7.93 -1.08 13.14
C ILE A 112 8.86 -2.23 13.54
N LEU A 113 8.87 -3.31 12.75
CA LEU A 113 9.73 -4.48 12.93
C LEU A 113 10.78 -4.54 11.82
N ASP A 114 11.74 -5.46 11.92
CA ASP A 114 12.82 -5.60 10.93
C ASP A 114 12.29 -5.85 9.51
N GLN A 115 11.34 -6.77 9.35
CA GLN A 115 10.87 -7.23 8.05
C GLN A 115 9.46 -6.76 7.67
N GLN A 116 8.78 -6.04 8.57
CA GLN A 116 7.37 -5.71 8.42
C GLN A 116 6.96 -4.53 9.30
N ILE A 117 5.82 -3.92 8.99
CA ILE A 117 5.15 -2.94 9.84
C ILE A 117 3.78 -3.50 10.20
N ARG A 118 3.41 -3.51 11.48
CA ARG A 118 2.11 -4.00 11.97
C ARG A 118 1.27 -2.82 12.46
N GLY A 119 0.03 -2.71 12.00
CA GLY A 119 -0.94 -1.79 12.58
C GLY A 119 -1.58 -2.39 13.83
N LYS A 120 -1.83 -1.58 14.86
CA LYS A 120 -2.52 -2.02 16.09
C LYS A 120 -3.93 -2.56 15.83
N ASN A 121 -4.53 -2.19 14.71
CA ASN A 121 -5.82 -2.68 14.24
C ASN A 121 -5.76 -4.05 13.53
N GLY A 122 -4.58 -4.66 13.41
CA GLY A 122 -4.38 -5.94 12.71
C GLY A 122 -3.87 -5.80 11.28
N SER A 123 -3.62 -4.58 10.80
CA SER A 123 -2.96 -4.36 9.50
C SER A 123 -1.53 -4.91 9.47
N LEU A 124 -1.11 -5.33 8.28
CA LEU A 124 0.20 -5.89 8.02
C LEU A 124 0.77 -5.33 6.72
N ILE A 125 1.95 -4.72 6.80
CA ILE A 125 2.71 -4.27 5.64
C ILE A 125 4.02 -5.08 5.59
N ILE A 126 4.30 -5.73 4.46
CA ILE A 126 5.54 -6.47 4.21
C ILE A 126 6.29 -5.96 2.98
N PHE A 127 7.54 -6.38 2.82
CA PHE A 127 8.44 -5.94 1.75
C PHE A 127 9.05 -7.14 1.03
N GLN A 128 8.87 -7.25 -0.29
CA GLN A 128 9.30 -8.39 -1.11
C GLN A 128 10.06 -7.95 -2.37
N GLY A 129 11.12 -8.68 -2.74
CA GLY A 129 11.84 -8.49 -4.02
C GLY A 129 11.62 -9.63 -5.01
N MET A 130 11.14 -9.34 -6.22
CA MET A 130 10.67 -10.37 -7.17
C MET A 130 11.74 -11.33 -7.74
N GLN A 131 13.02 -10.95 -7.76
CA GLN A 131 14.08 -11.77 -8.37
C GLN A 131 14.35 -13.09 -7.62
N ASP A 132 14.25 -13.07 -6.30
CA ASP A 132 14.59 -14.22 -5.45
C ASP A 132 13.35 -15.04 -5.05
N HIS A 133 12.18 -14.74 -5.65
CA HIS A 133 10.93 -15.36 -5.25
C HIS A 133 10.72 -16.74 -5.86
N THR A 134 10.39 -17.69 -4.99
CA THR A 134 9.85 -18.98 -5.38
C THR A 134 8.38 -18.84 -5.77
N ALA A 135 7.84 -19.82 -6.50
CA ALA A 135 6.40 -19.86 -6.78
C ALA A 135 5.56 -19.85 -5.49
N GLU A 136 6.11 -20.35 -4.39
CA GLU A 136 5.46 -20.39 -3.07
C GLU A 136 5.42 -19.02 -2.40
N SER A 137 6.51 -18.24 -2.44
CA SER A 137 6.52 -16.89 -1.84
C SER A 137 5.56 -15.94 -2.56
N ILE A 138 5.37 -16.12 -3.87
CA ILE A 138 4.35 -15.38 -4.62
C ILE A 138 2.95 -15.84 -4.22
N LYS A 139 2.65 -17.15 -4.19
CA LYS A 139 1.33 -17.67 -3.75
C LYS A 139 0.89 -17.17 -2.38
N SER A 140 1.82 -16.88 -1.47
CA SER A 140 1.51 -16.29 -0.17
C SER A 140 0.77 -14.93 -0.25
N LEU A 141 0.79 -14.29 -1.41
CA LEU A 141 0.14 -13.00 -1.66
C LEU A 141 -1.35 -13.10 -2.04
N GLU A 142 -1.94 -14.29 -2.12
CA GLU A 142 -3.36 -14.47 -2.51
C GLU A 142 -4.35 -13.75 -1.59
N GLY A 143 -4.03 -13.64 -0.30
CA GLY A 143 -4.86 -12.94 0.70
C GLY A 143 -4.58 -11.45 0.85
N TYR A 144 -3.74 -10.86 0.01
CA TYR A 144 -3.36 -9.44 0.14
C TYR A 144 -4.39 -8.51 -0.49
N ASP A 145 -4.61 -7.39 0.19
CA ASP A 145 -5.51 -6.33 -0.24
C ASP A 145 -4.85 -5.41 -1.27
N ILE A 146 -3.58 -5.08 -1.06
CA ILE A 146 -2.86 -4.13 -1.90
C ILE A 146 -1.46 -4.67 -2.20
N ALA A 147 -1.06 -4.60 -3.46
CA ALA A 147 0.34 -4.70 -3.87
C ALA A 147 0.81 -3.36 -4.42
N TRP A 148 1.80 -2.75 -3.77
CA TRP A 148 2.45 -1.55 -4.27
C TRP A 148 3.80 -1.91 -4.87
N VAL A 149 3.89 -1.84 -6.20
CA VAL A 149 5.12 -2.02 -6.97
C VAL A 149 5.82 -0.67 -7.11
N GLU A 150 6.93 -0.51 -6.42
CA GLU A 150 7.80 0.66 -6.57
C GLU A 150 8.91 0.40 -7.60
N GLU A 151 9.37 1.47 -8.25
CA GLU A 151 10.31 1.46 -9.36
C GLU A 151 9.94 0.42 -10.42
N ALA A 152 8.66 0.44 -10.80
CA ALA A 152 8.08 -0.59 -11.66
C ALA A 152 8.71 -0.64 -13.07
N GLN A 153 9.47 0.38 -13.48
CA GLN A 153 10.28 0.30 -14.71
C GLN A 153 11.33 -0.81 -14.66
N SER A 154 11.78 -1.19 -13.46
CA SER A 154 12.73 -2.30 -13.25
C SER A 154 12.07 -3.68 -13.20
N LEU A 155 10.74 -3.75 -13.15
CA LEU A 155 10.00 -5.00 -12.98
C LEU A 155 10.01 -5.81 -14.28
N SER A 156 10.41 -7.07 -14.23
CA SER A 156 10.40 -7.92 -15.42
C SER A 156 8.98 -8.29 -15.87
N ALA A 157 8.78 -8.54 -17.17
CA ALA A 157 7.49 -9.03 -17.68
C ALA A 157 7.07 -10.37 -17.03
N ARG A 158 8.04 -11.20 -16.64
CA ARG A 158 7.80 -12.44 -15.89
C ARG A 158 7.26 -12.13 -14.49
N SER A 159 7.92 -11.23 -13.74
CA SER A 159 7.50 -10.79 -12.42
C SER A 159 6.06 -10.25 -12.45
N LEU A 160 5.75 -9.40 -13.43
CA LEU A 160 4.41 -8.84 -13.61
C LEU A 160 3.35 -9.91 -13.90
N ARG A 161 3.66 -10.89 -14.77
CA ARG A 161 2.76 -12.02 -15.07
C ARG A 161 2.52 -12.92 -13.87
N LEU A 162 3.46 -13.03 -12.93
CA LEU A 162 3.30 -13.81 -11.70
C LEU A 162 2.50 -13.05 -10.63
N LEU A 163 2.73 -11.75 -10.49
CA LEU A 163 2.07 -10.93 -9.47
C LEU A 163 0.56 -10.78 -9.73
N ARG A 164 0.19 -10.45 -10.98
CA ARG A 164 -1.20 -10.14 -11.36
C ARG A 164 -2.24 -11.22 -11.01
N PRO A 165 -2.03 -12.50 -11.38
CA PRO A 165 -3.00 -13.56 -11.08
C PRO A 165 -2.95 -13.98 -9.63
N THR A 166 -1.95 -13.58 -8.86
CA THR A 166 -1.77 -13.99 -7.47
C THR A 166 -2.62 -13.14 -6.53
N LEU A 167 -2.67 -11.82 -6.69
CA LEU A 167 -3.57 -10.98 -5.88
C LEU A 167 -5.04 -11.23 -6.27
N ARG A 168 -5.71 -12.23 -5.70
CA ARG A 168 -7.06 -12.63 -6.13
C ARG A 168 -8.20 -12.11 -5.27
N LYS A 169 -7.89 -11.56 -4.09
CA LYS A 169 -8.90 -11.06 -3.16
C LYS A 169 -9.82 -10.05 -3.86
N GLU A 170 -11.13 -10.20 -3.67
CA GLU A 170 -12.11 -9.26 -4.22
C GLU A 170 -11.82 -7.84 -3.71
N GLY A 171 -11.85 -6.86 -4.62
CA GLY A 171 -11.51 -5.47 -4.30
C GLY A 171 -10.02 -5.19 -4.12
N SER A 172 -9.13 -6.18 -4.26
CA SER A 172 -7.69 -5.93 -4.15
C SER A 172 -7.16 -5.06 -5.28
N GLU A 173 -6.13 -4.27 -4.98
CA GLU A 173 -5.56 -3.29 -5.90
C GLU A 173 -4.07 -3.52 -6.14
N ILE A 174 -3.60 -3.21 -7.34
CA ILE A 174 -2.17 -3.18 -7.67
C ILE A 174 -1.79 -1.76 -8.07
N TRP A 175 -0.84 -1.20 -7.34
CA TRP A 175 -0.36 0.16 -7.45
C TRP A 175 1.03 0.17 -8.06
N PHE A 176 1.27 1.01 -9.06
CA PHE A 176 2.55 1.15 -9.73
C PHE A 176 3.08 2.57 -9.59
N THR A 177 4.33 2.69 -9.21
CA THR A 177 5.07 3.95 -9.30
C THR A 177 6.35 3.70 -10.08
N TRP A 178 6.61 4.53 -11.10
CA TRP A 178 7.82 4.39 -11.93
C TRP A 178 8.31 5.70 -12.51
N ASN A 179 9.57 5.72 -12.90
CA ASN A 179 10.13 6.75 -13.78
C ASN A 179 10.32 6.09 -15.14
N PRO A 180 9.64 6.54 -16.22
CA PRO A 180 9.81 5.93 -17.53
C PRO A 180 11.27 6.00 -17.96
N THR A 181 11.86 4.86 -18.33
CA THR A 181 13.25 4.78 -18.78
C THR A 181 13.36 4.33 -20.23
N ASN A 182 12.68 3.24 -20.59
CA ASN A 182 12.63 2.72 -21.96
C ASN A 182 11.18 2.49 -22.37
N ALA A 183 10.88 2.67 -23.66
CA ALA A 183 9.53 2.45 -24.19
C ALA A 183 9.05 0.99 -24.05
N ASP A 184 10.00 0.04 -23.95
CA ASP A 184 9.73 -1.40 -23.84
C ASP A 184 9.65 -1.90 -22.39
N ASP A 185 9.75 -1.01 -21.40
CA ASP A 185 9.62 -1.39 -20.00
C ASP A 185 8.25 -2.07 -19.78
N ALA A 186 8.24 -3.21 -19.07
CA ALA A 186 7.05 -4.06 -18.97
C ALA A 186 5.85 -3.33 -18.34
N VAL A 187 6.12 -2.36 -17.46
CA VAL A 187 5.09 -1.51 -16.85
C VAL A 187 4.48 -0.54 -17.86
N ASP A 188 5.25 0.03 -18.80
CA ASP A 188 4.74 0.96 -19.80
C ASP A 188 3.84 0.23 -20.81
N ALA A 189 4.25 -0.94 -21.28
CA ALA A 189 3.42 -1.80 -22.14
C ALA A 189 2.11 -2.23 -21.46
N PHE A 190 2.14 -2.43 -20.14
CA PHE A 190 0.99 -2.86 -19.35
C PHE A 190 0.03 -1.71 -18.99
N CYS A 191 0.57 -0.66 -18.38
CA CYS A 191 -0.20 0.47 -17.84
C CYS A 191 -0.59 1.48 -18.92
N GLY A 192 0.19 1.61 -20.01
CA GLY A 192 -0.09 2.52 -21.12
C GLY A 192 -1.44 2.26 -21.83
N LYS A 193 -2.05 1.09 -21.60
CA LYS A 193 -3.38 0.73 -22.11
C LYS A 193 -4.51 0.84 -21.07
N ILE A 194 -4.19 0.98 -19.79
CA ILE A 194 -5.11 0.75 -18.67
C ILE A 194 -5.29 2.00 -17.78
N ILE A 195 -4.28 2.87 -17.72
CA ILE A 195 -4.24 3.99 -16.78
C ILE A 195 -4.21 5.29 -17.58
N PRO A 196 -5.30 6.10 -17.58
CA PRO A 196 -5.29 7.38 -18.28
C PRO A 196 -4.20 8.28 -17.68
N HIS A 197 -3.40 8.88 -18.57
CA HIS A 197 -2.20 9.65 -18.29
C HIS A 197 -2.33 10.56 -17.06
N LEU A 198 -1.60 10.23 -15.99
CA LEU A 198 -1.30 11.15 -14.91
C LEU A 198 0.07 11.74 -15.17
N THR A 199 0.14 12.63 -16.15
CA THR A 199 1.25 13.58 -16.25
C THR A 199 1.01 14.70 -15.22
N PRO A 200 2.07 15.21 -14.56
CA PRO A 200 2.02 16.45 -13.79
C PRO A 200 1.34 17.59 -14.54
#